data_AF-A0A1U7GI14-F1
#
_entry.id   AF-A0A1U7GI14-F1
#
_cell.length_a   1.000
_cell.length_b   1.000
_cell.length_c   1.000
_cell.angle_alpha   90.00
_cell.angle_beta   90.00
_cell.angle_gamma   90.00
#
_symmetry.space_group_name_H-M   'P 1'
#
loop_
_entity.id
_entity.type
_entity.pdbx_description
1 polymer ?
#
loop_
_entity_poly.entity_id
_entity_poly.type
_entity_poly.pdbx_seq_one_letter_code
_entity_poly.pdbx_strand_id
1 'polypeptide(L)'
;MTPTPERRFTLLDAMVLIAATAAALTFIRATGLSFLEPTFDHPRAKYAALARHEASMAMPFLTSWTLAFFGLRLIPPRPRLRRLGRQPGTAACIAAILAVAIHSMWLLSVFIGVVDPVGKGWLRVPRFFFESFGDVAPYAIIGAWSTYALSARRRPRTDWVDRFGNILGVAWIVAVLARSVALLGILSI
;
A
#
# COMPACT_ATOMS: atom_id res chain seq x y z
N MET A 1 14.45 36.34 1.76
CA MET A 1 14.23 34.92 1.41
C MET A 1 13.12 34.86 0.39
N THR A 2 13.43 34.58 -0.88
CA THR A 2 12.40 34.34 -1.89
C THR A 2 11.71 33.01 -1.59
N PRO A 3 10.37 32.94 -1.55
CA PRO A 3 9.68 31.68 -1.35
C PRO A 3 10.07 30.72 -2.49
N THR A 4 10.68 29.59 -2.15
CA THR A 4 10.94 28.53 -3.12
C THR A 4 9.60 28.06 -3.70
N PRO A 5 9.44 27.98 -5.03
CA PRO A 5 8.16 27.66 -5.65
C PRO A 5 7.69 26.28 -5.18
N GLU A 6 6.51 26.24 -4.58
CA GLU A 6 5.82 24.99 -4.27
C GLU A 6 5.34 24.36 -5.59
N ARG A 7 5.62 23.07 -5.79
CA ARG A 7 5.10 22.31 -6.92
C ARG A 7 3.58 22.38 -6.86
N ARG A 8 2.93 23.00 -7.84
CA ARG A 8 1.47 22.99 -7.96
C ARG A 8 1.01 21.65 -8.53
N PHE A 9 -0.25 21.29 -8.26
CA PHE A 9 -0.88 20.15 -8.92
C PHE A 9 -1.04 20.46 -10.40
N THR A 10 -0.59 19.56 -11.27
CA THR A 10 -0.57 19.74 -12.73
C THR A 10 -1.49 18.73 -13.42
N LEU A 11 -1.79 18.96 -14.71
CA LEU A 11 -2.53 18.00 -15.53
C LEU A 11 -1.81 16.64 -15.60
N LEU A 12 -0.48 16.63 -15.65
CA LEU A 12 0.32 15.40 -15.62
C LEU A 12 0.07 14.60 -14.35
N ASP A 13 -0.05 15.26 -13.19
CA ASP A 13 -0.37 14.59 -11.92
C ASP A 13 -1.72 13.89 -11.97
N ALA A 14 -2.74 14.59 -12.49
CA ALA A 14 -4.06 14.02 -12.68
C ALA A 14 -4.02 12.80 -13.62
N MET A 15 -3.30 12.90 -14.74
CA MET A 15 -3.16 11.79 -15.70
C MET A 15 -2.48 10.56 -15.07
N VAL A 16 -1.42 10.78 -14.28
CA VAL A 16 -0.71 9.69 -13.58
C VAL A 16 -1.61 9.02 -12.54
N LEU A 17 -2.41 9.80 -11.80
CA LEU A 17 -3.39 9.26 -10.85
C LEU A 17 -4.48 8.43 -11.54
N ILE A 18 -5.01 8.92 -12.66
CA ILE A 18 -6.00 8.19 -13.46
C ILE A 18 -5.40 6.88 -13.95
N ALA A 19 -4.18 6.90 -14.49
CA ALA A 19 -3.48 5.71 -14.96
C ALA A 19 -3.25 4.69 -13.83
N ALA A 20 -2.87 5.15 -12.64
CA ALA A 20 -2.68 4.30 -11.47
C ALA A 20 -4.00 3.64 -11.01
N THR A 21 -5.09 4.39 -10.99
CA THR A 21 -6.43 3.86 -10.69
C THR A 21 -6.87 2.84 -11.74
N ALA A 22 -6.66 3.14 -13.02
CA ALA A 22 -6.96 2.22 -14.12
C ALA A 22 -6.15 0.92 -14.02
N ALA A 23 -4.87 1.00 -13.64
CA ALA A 23 -4.02 -0.17 -13.41
C ALA A 23 -4.55 -1.03 -12.25
N ALA A 24 -4.95 -0.42 -11.13
CA ALA A 24 -5.56 -1.12 -10.00
C ALA A 24 -6.87 -1.82 -10.40
N LEU A 25 -7.76 -1.14 -11.12
CA LEU A 25 -9.01 -1.72 -11.64
C LEU A 25 -8.77 -2.88 -12.60
N THR A 26 -7.81 -2.72 -13.53
CA THR A 26 -7.40 -3.77 -14.46
C THR A 26 -6.88 -5.00 -13.71
N PHE A 27 -6.08 -4.77 -12.67
CA PHE A 27 -5.56 -5.83 -11.82
C PHE A 27 -6.68 -6.57 -11.07
N ILE A 28 -7.64 -5.86 -10.47
CA ILE A 28 -8.82 -6.46 -9.83
C ILE A 28 -9.59 -7.34 -10.82
N ARG A 29 -9.83 -6.82 -12.03
CA ARG A 29 -10.51 -7.55 -13.10
C ARG A 29 -9.75 -8.81 -13.53
N ALA A 30 -8.44 -8.72 -13.75
CA ALA A 30 -7.63 -9.82 -14.26
C ALA A 30 -7.45 -10.94 -13.23
N THR A 31 -7.34 -10.59 -11.95
CA THR A 31 -7.20 -11.56 -10.85
C THR A 31 -8.53 -12.15 -10.41
N GLY A 32 -9.63 -11.58 -10.90
CA GLY A 32 -10.98 -11.98 -10.55
C GLY A 32 -11.25 -11.89 -9.06
N LEU A 33 -10.63 -10.93 -8.36
CA LEU A 33 -10.80 -10.71 -6.91
C LEU A 33 -12.29 -10.64 -6.46
N SER A 34 -13.23 -10.48 -7.40
CA SER A 34 -14.65 -10.81 -7.27
C SER A 34 -14.97 -12.19 -6.66
N PHE A 35 -14.10 -13.20 -6.74
CA PHE A 35 -14.31 -14.50 -6.09
C PHE A 35 -14.26 -14.44 -4.56
N LEU A 36 -13.84 -13.31 -3.99
CA LEU A 36 -13.91 -13.04 -2.54
C LEU A 36 -15.31 -12.62 -2.09
N GLU A 37 -16.34 -12.77 -2.93
CA GLU A 37 -17.73 -12.57 -2.55
C GLU A 37 -18.01 -13.31 -1.22
N PRO A 38 -18.35 -12.57 -0.16
CA PRO A 38 -18.53 -13.19 1.13
C PRO A 38 -19.82 -14.02 1.12
N THR A 39 -19.69 -15.32 1.35
CA THR A 39 -20.82 -16.22 1.62
C THR A 39 -21.27 -16.00 3.06
N PHE A 40 -22.53 -15.63 3.24
CA PHE A 40 -23.04 -15.14 4.52
C PHE A 40 -23.96 -16.17 5.19
N ASP A 41 -23.44 -16.90 6.18
CA ASP A 41 -24.27 -17.78 7.01
C ASP A 41 -24.73 -17.12 8.32
N HIS A 42 -24.07 -16.04 8.76
CA HIS A 42 -24.41 -15.33 10.01
C HIS A 42 -24.41 -13.79 9.89
N PRO A 43 -25.37 -13.07 10.53
CA PRO A 43 -25.47 -11.60 10.45
C PRO A 43 -24.26 -10.85 11.02
N ARG A 44 -23.61 -11.37 12.07
CA ARG A 44 -22.39 -10.78 12.65
C ARG A 44 -21.17 -11.03 11.78
N ALA A 45 -21.08 -12.22 11.19
CA ALA A 45 -20.04 -12.56 10.22
C ALA A 45 -20.14 -11.69 8.96
N LYS A 46 -21.35 -11.22 8.59
CA LYS A 46 -21.60 -10.36 7.43
C LYS A 46 -20.78 -9.07 7.44
N TYR A 47 -20.86 -8.27 8.51
CA TYR A 47 -20.18 -6.98 8.58
C TYR A 47 -18.66 -7.14 8.63
N ALA A 48 -18.17 -8.13 9.37
CA ALA A 48 -16.75 -8.44 9.43
C ALA A 48 -16.23 -8.93 8.06
N ALA A 49 -16.95 -9.82 7.39
CA ALA A 49 -16.58 -10.29 6.07
C ALA A 49 -16.60 -9.18 5.02
N LEU A 50 -17.57 -8.26 5.08
CA LEU A 50 -17.61 -7.08 4.22
C LEU A 50 -16.42 -6.14 4.48
N ALA A 51 -16.14 -5.81 5.75
CA ALA A 51 -15.00 -4.95 6.10
C ALA A 51 -13.66 -5.56 5.64
N ARG A 52 -13.49 -6.88 5.79
CA ARG A 52 -12.32 -7.62 5.28
C ARG A 52 -12.24 -7.56 3.75
N HIS A 53 -13.36 -7.75 3.06
CA HIS A 53 -13.43 -7.70 1.60
C HIS A 53 -13.06 -6.31 1.06
N GLU A 54 -13.69 -5.26 1.58
CA GLU A 54 -13.41 -3.87 1.18
C GLU A 54 -11.95 -3.47 1.46
N ALA A 55 -11.42 -3.86 2.62
CA ALA A 55 -10.01 -3.63 2.96
C ALA A 55 -9.06 -4.33 1.98
N SER A 56 -9.38 -5.55 1.56
CA SER A 56 -8.61 -6.27 0.54
C SER A 56 -8.71 -5.61 -0.85
N MET A 57 -9.88 -5.08 -1.22
CA MET A 57 -10.08 -4.38 -2.49
C MET A 57 -9.34 -3.04 -2.55
N ALA A 58 -9.08 -2.39 -1.41
CA ALA A 58 -8.30 -1.16 -1.35
C ALA A 58 -6.81 -1.37 -1.68
N MET A 59 -6.26 -2.56 -1.43
CA MET A 59 -4.82 -2.87 -1.57
C MET A 59 -4.22 -2.59 -2.96
N PRO A 60 -4.84 -3.02 -4.08
CA PRO A 60 -4.32 -2.69 -5.41
C PRO A 60 -4.31 -1.17 -5.67
N PHE A 61 -5.32 -0.42 -5.21
CA PHE A 61 -5.33 1.04 -5.34
C PHE A 61 -4.20 1.68 -4.53
N LEU A 62 -4.05 1.29 -3.26
CA LEU A 62 -2.99 1.81 -2.40
C LEU A 62 -1.61 1.52 -3.00
N THR A 63 -1.40 0.31 -3.53
CA THR A 63 -0.13 -0.08 -4.16
C THR A 63 0.15 0.74 -5.43
N SER A 64 -0.82 0.81 -6.34
CA SER A 64 -0.69 1.57 -7.60
C SER A 64 -0.50 3.07 -7.34
N TRP A 65 -1.23 3.65 -6.38
CA TRP A 65 -1.05 5.04 -5.99
C TRP A 65 0.32 5.25 -5.34
N THR A 66 0.76 4.41 -4.40
CA THR A 66 2.10 4.53 -3.80
C THR A 66 3.20 4.55 -4.88
N LEU A 67 3.14 3.67 -5.88
CA LEU A 67 4.07 3.65 -7.01
C LEU A 67 3.99 4.92 -7.86
N ALA A 68 2.78 5.35 -8.20
CA ALA A 68 2.54 6.58 -8.96
C ALA A 68 3.11 7.83 -8.25
N PHE A 69 2.86 7.97 -6.95
CA PHE A 69 3.38 9.08 -6.15
C PHE A 69 4.90 9.06 -6.04
N PHE A 70 5.49 7.88 -5.90
CA PHE A 70 6.93 7.75 -5.94
C PHE A 70 7.49 8.16 -7.30
N GLY A 71 6.85 7.73 -8.40
CA GLY A 71 7.18 8.17 -9.76
C GLY A 71 7.08 9.68 -9.96
N LEU A 72 5.99 10.30 -9.51
CA LEU A 72 5.79 11.76 -9.58
C LEU A 72 6.90 12.55 -8.86
N ARG A 73 7.45 12.02 -7.76
CA ARG A 73 8.59 12.63 -7.05
C ARG A 73 9.89 12.58 -7.84
N LEU A 74 10.01 11.64 -8.77
CA LEU A 74 11.15 11.52 -9.68
C LEU A 74 10.97 12.40 -10.93
N ILE A 75 9.84 13.07 -11.12
CA ILE A 75 9.63 14.00 -12.23
C ILE A 75 10.10 15.42 -11.83
N PRO A 76 10.85 16.14 -12.69
CA PRO A 76 11.25 17.53 -12.41
C PRO A 76 10.06 18.45 -12.08
N PRO A 77 10.23 19.46 -11.20
CA PRO A 77 11.44 19.87 -10.50
C PRO A 77 11.77 18.96 -9.30
N ARG A 78 12.87 18.19 -9.40
CA ARG A 78 13.24 17.17 -8.42
C ARG A 78 13.78 17.84 -7.15
N PRO A 79 13.19 17.60 -5.96
CA PRO A 79 13.81 18.01 -4.71
C PRO A 79 15.18 17.32 -4.57
N ARG A 80 16.18 18.00 -3.99
CA ARG A 80 17.47 17.36 -3.68
C ARG A 80 17.21 16.08 -2.86
N LEU A 81 17.83 14.94 -3.23
CA LEU A 81 17.59 13.63 -2.58
C LEU A 81 17.70 13.69 -1.04
N ARG A 82 18.64 14.49 -0.51
CA ARG A 82 18.78 14.75 0.93
C ARG A 82 17.54 15.33 1.61
N ARG A 83 16.71 16.08 0.88
CA ARG A 83 15.42 16.62 1.39
C ARG A 83 14.30 15.59 1.31
N LEU A 84 14.32 14.71 0.31
CA LEU A 84 13.33 13.62 0.17
C LEU A 84 13.37 12.68 1.38
N GLY A 85 14.56 12.29 1.83
CA GLY A 85 14.72 11.46 3.03
C GLY A 85 14.32 12.15 4.35
N ARG A 86 13.94 13.43 4.31
CA ARG A 86 13.43 14.16 5.48
C ARG A 86 11.92 14.37 5.43
N GLN A 87 11.23 13.93 4.39
CA GLN A 87 9.80 14.13 4.21
C GLN A 87 9.05 12.84 4.60
N PRO A 88 8.14 12.89 5.59
CA PRO A 88 7.52 11.68 6.16
C PRO A 88 6.66 10.92 5.14
N GLY A 89 6.02 11.60 4.19
CA GLY A 89 5.25 10.96 3.14
C GLY A 89 6.14 10.21 2.15
N THR A 90 7.34 10.75 1.87
CA THR A 90 8.34 10.01 1.07
C THR A 90 8.82 8.76 1.77
N ALA A 91 9.09 8.87 3.08
CA ALA A 91 9.55 7.74 3.88
C ALA A 91 8.49 6.63 3.90
N ALA A 92 7.21 6.98 4.05
CA ALA A 92 6.10 6.03 3.94
C ALA A 92 6.07 5.35 2.57
N CYS A 93 6.14 6.11 1.47
CA CYS A 93 6.12 5.52 0.13
C CYS A 93 7.32 4.61 -0.13
N ILE A 94 8.54 5.01 0.26
CA ILE A 94 9.74 4.18 0.11
C ILE A 94 9.62 2.90 0.94
N ALA A 95 9.19 3.01 2.20
CA ALA A 95 9.01 1.86 3.08
C ALA A 95 7.99 0.88 2.51
N ALA A 96 6.84 1.39 2.03
CA ALA A 96 5.81 0.57 1.39
C ALA A 96 6.32 -0.11 0.11
N ILE A 97 7.01 0.62 -0.77
CA ILE A 97 7.57 0.06 -2.01
C ILE A 97 8.61 -1.04 -1.71
N LEU A 98 9.52 -0.79 -0.77
CA LEU A 98 10.54 -1.78 -0.40
C LEU A 98 9.90 -3.02 0.23
N ALA A 99 8.93 -2.84 1.13
CA ALA A 99 8.17 -3.95 1.73
C ALA A 99 7.47 -4.78 0.65
N VAL A 100 6.76 -4.13 -0.27
CA VAL A 100 6.07 -4.77 -1.39
C VAL A 100 7.06 -5.50 -2.31
N ALA A 101 8.20 -4.87 -2.63
CA ALA A 101 9.21 -5.46 -3.51
C ALA A 101 9.85 -6.70 -2.88
N ILE A 102 10.27 -6.62 -1.62
CA ILE A 102 10.86 -7.74 -0.87
C ILE A 102 9.85 -8.89 -0.79
N HIS A 103 8.59 -8.59 -0.48
CA HIS A 103 7.54 -9.60 -0.41
C HIS A 103 7.24 -10.23 -1.78
N SER A 104 7.23 -9.43 -2.85
CA SER A 104 7.08 -9.93 -4.22
C SER A 104 8.23 -10.83 -4.64
N MET A 105 9.46 -10.50 -4.26
CA MET A 105 10.63 -11.36 -4.52
C MET A 105 10.53 -12.70 -3.79
N TRP A 106 10.07 -12.69 -2.53
CA TRP A 106 9.82 -13.92 -1.78
C TRP A 106 8.70 -14.76 -2.41
N LEU A 107 7.62 -14.14 -2.85
CA LEU A 107 6.54 -14.86 -3.54
C LEU A 107 7.00 -15.42 -4.89
N LEU A 108 7.83 -14.69 -5.62
CA LEU A 108 8.42 -15.17 -6.87
C LEU A 108 9.31 -16.38 -6.61
N SER A 109 10.13 -16.38 -5.53
CA SER A 109 10.98 -17.53 -5.20
C SER A 109 10.18 -18.78 -4.80
N VAL A 110 9.05 -18.61 -4.12
CA VAL A 110 8.09 -19.71 -3.86
C VAL A 110 7.45 -20.19 -5.16
N PHE A 111 7.03 -19.27 -6.03
CA PHE A 111 6.38 -19.61 -7.30
C PHE A 111 7.28 -20.40 -8.25
N ILE A 112 8.56 -20.04 -8.35
CA ILE A 112 9.54 -20.76 -9.18
C ILE A 112 10.10 -22.01 -8.48
N GLY A 113 9.59 -22.39 -7.31
CA GLY A 113 9.96 -23.61 -6.59
C GLY A 113 11.34 -23.57 -5.91
N VAL A 114 11.94 -22.39 -5.75
CA VAL A 114 13.21 -22.23 -5.02
C VAL A 114 13.01 -22.39 -3.51
N VAL A 115 11.81 -22.07 -3.01
CA VAL A 115 11.41 -22.32 -1.63
C VAL A 115 10.12 -23.14 -1.67
N ASP A 116 10.17 -24.41 -1.25
CA ASP A 116 8.98 -25.24 -1.07
C ASP A 116 8.67 -25.36 0.44
N PRO A 117 7.93 -24.41 1.04
CA PRO A 117 7.67 -24.43 2.46
C PRO A 117 6.64 -25.47 2.90
N VAL A 118 5.94 -26.15 1.96
CA VAL A 118 4.78 -27.03 2.29
C VAL A 118 4.74 -28.35 1.49
N GLY A 119 5.66 -28.60 0.56
CA GLY A 119 5.75 -29.88 -0.18
C GLY A 119 4.60 -30.12 -1.16
N LYS A 120 3.85 -29.08 -1.55
CA LYS A 120 2.59 -29.19 -2.32
C LYS A 120 2.48 -28.07 -3.36
N GLY A 121 3.20 -28.20 -4.46
CA GLY A 121 2.91 -27.41 -5.66
C GLY A 121 1.65 -27.90 -6.38
N TRP A 122 0.71 -27.00 -6.71
CA TRP A 122 0.42 -26.60 -8.11
C TRP A 122 -0.84 -25.73 -8.34
N LEU A 123 -1.78 -25.50 -7.40
CA LEU A 123 -2.82 -24.43 -7.57
C LEU A 123 -3.65 -24.17 -6.31
N ARG A 124 -3.33 -23.07 -5.58
CA ARG A 124 -4.23 -22.13 -4.85
C ARG A 124 -3.46 -20.84 -4.48
N VAL A 125 -2.55 -20.39 -5.35
CA VAL A 125 -1.66 -19.23 -5.15
C VAL A 125 -2.41 -17.88 -4.98
N PRO A 126 -3.55 -17.60 -5.65
CA PRO A 126 -4.15 -16.26 -5.62
C PRO A 126 -4.51 -15.82 -4.21
N ARG A 127 -5.19 -16.66 -3.42
CA ARG A 127 -5.68 -16.27 -2.10
C ARG A 127 -4.55 -15.98 -1.09
N PHE A 128 -3.52 -16.84 -1.06
CA PHE A 128 -2.38 -16.65 -0.16
C PHE A 128 -1.55 -15.41 -0.52
N PHE A 129 -1.40 -15.15 -1.83
CA PHE A 129 -0.76 -13.95 -2.36
C PHE A 129 -1.47 -12.68 -1.87
N PHE A 130 -2.81 -12.62 -1.97
CA PHE A 130 -3.59 -11.45 -1.54
C PHE A 130 -3.65 -11.27 -0.03
N GLU A 131 -3.76 -12.37 0.73
CA GLU A 131 -3.77 -12.29 2.19
C GLU A 131 -2.43 -11.78 2.73
N SER A 132 -1.30 -12.19 2.13
CA SER A 132 0.04 -11.82 2.62
C SER A 132 0.48 -10.40 2.21
N PHE A 133 0.09 -9.93 1.02
CA PHE A 133 0.53 -8.63 0.47
C PHE A 133 0.13 -7.43 1.34
N GLY A 134 -1.05 -7.51 1.97
CA GLY A 134 -1.60 -6.42 2.77
C GLY A 134 -0.85 -6.14 4.06
N ASP A 135 -0.15 -7.12 4.62
CA ASP A 135 0.39 -7.02 5.99
C ASP A 135 1.73 -6.29 6.06
N VAL A 136 2.60 -6.47 5.05
CA VAL A 136 4.01 -6.07 5.21
C VAL A 136 4.19 -4.55 5.11
N ALA A 137 3.47 -3.89 4.21
CA ALA A 137 3.64 -2.46 3.96
C ALA A 137 3.27 -1.58 5.18
N PRO A 138 2.16 -1.80 5.89
CA PRO A 138 1.82 -1.01 7.08
C PRO A 138 2.85 -1.10 8.20
N TYR A 139 3.40 -2.29 8.49
CA TYR A 139 4.46 -2.42 9.50
C TYR A 139 5.72 -1.66 9.11
N ALA A 140 6.10 -1.71 7.83
CA ALA A 140 7.24 -0.93 7.33
C ALA A 140 7.00 0.59 7.43
N ILE A 141 5.78 1.05 7.11
CA ILE A 141 5.38 2.46 7.27
C ILE A 141 5.45 2.89 8.73
N ILE A 142 4.91 2.09 9.65
CA ILE A 142 4.94 2.37 11.10
C ILE A 142 6.39 2.45 11.58
N GLY A 143 7.26 1.51 11.18
CA GLY A 143 8.68 1.51 11.51
C GLY A 143 9.40 2.76 10.99
N ALA A 144 9.13 3.15 9.74
CA ALA A 144 9.69 4.35 9.13
C ALA A 144 9.24 5.63 9.86
N TRP A 145 7.95 5.75 10.19
CA TRP A 145 7.43 6.89 10.94
C TRP A 145 7.92 6.93 12.38
N SER A 146 8.06 5.78 13.04
CA SER A 146 8.63 5.68 14.38
C SER A 146 10.08 6.17 14.40
N THR A 147 10.88 5.70 13.44
CA THR A 147 12.27 6.16 13.27
C THR A 147 12.33 7.66 13.01
N TYR A 148 11.41 8.18 12.18
CA TYR A 148 11.33 9.60 11.90
C TYR A 148 10.96 10.43 13.14
N ALA A 149 9.95 9.99 13.90
CA ALA A 149 9.50 10.63 15.15
C ALA A 149 10.63 10.69 16.19
N LEU A 150 11.38 9.59 16.34
CA LEU A 150 12.54 9.52 17.25
C LEU A 150 13.71 10.41 16.79
N SER A 151 13.87 10.61 15.49
CA SER A 151 14.99 11.40 14.95
C SER A 151 14.90 12.91 15.18
N ALA A 152 13.79 13.41 15.75
CA ALA A 152 13.56 14.83 16.12
C ALA A 152 13.92 15.86 15.02
N ARG A 153 13.88 15.48 13.74
CA ARG A 153 14.28 16.36 12.64
C ARG A 153 13.18 17.41 12.40
N ARG A 154 13.56 18.70 12.45
CA ARG A 154 12.66 19.84 12.19
C ARG A 154 11.95 19.65 10.84
N ARG A 155 10.62 19.78 10.85
CA ARG A 155 9.70 19.58 9.72
C ARG A 155 10.16 20.37 8.48
N PRO A 156 10.58 19.72 7.39
CA PRO A 156 10.67 20.37 6.09
C PRO A 156 9.26 20.78 5.66
N ARG A 157 9.16 21.90 4.96
CA ARG A 157 7.90 22.37 4.34
C ARG A 157 7.30 21.23 3.49
N THR A 158 6.06 20.85 3.80
CA THR A 158 5.35 19.76 3.13
C THR A 158 4.77 20.26 1.81
N ASP A 159 5.18 19.68 0.69
CA ASP A 159 4.48 19.84 -0.59
C ASP A 159 3.20 18.96 -0.59
N TRP A 160 2.32 19.16 -1.57
CA TRP A 160 1.08 18.38 -1.65
C TRP A 160 1.34 16.89 -1.88
N VAL A 161 2.45 16.54 -2.54
CA VAL A 161 2.88 15.17 -2.81
C VAL A 161 3.26 14.47 -1.50
N ASP A 162 3.90 15.18 -0.58
CA ASP A 162 4.21 14.70 0.77
C ASP A 162 2.95 14.54 1.63
N ARG A 163 2.02 15.50 1.57
CA ARG A 163 0.73 15.35 2.27
C ARG A 163 -0.03 14.13 1.78
N PHE A 164 -0.06 13.91 0.47
CA PHE A 164 -0.72 12.73 -0.08
C PHE A 164 0.01 11.43 0.29
N GLY A 165 1.34 11.41 0.28
CA GLY A 165 2.12 10.28 0.78
C GLY A 165 1.80 9.93 2.24
N ASN A 166 1.57 10.94 3.09
CA ASN A 166 1.12 10.71 4.47
C ASN A 166 -0.30 10.13 4.52
N ILE A 167 -1.24 10.65 3.71
CA ILE A 167 -2.61 10.13 3.62
C ILE A 167 -2.59 8.67 3.18
N LEU A 168 -1.77 8.32 2.18
CA LEU A 168 -1.57 6.92 1.76
C LEU A 168 -1.02 6.06 2.89
N GLY A 169 -0.02 6.56 3.63
CA GLY A 169 0.51 5.86 4.80
C GLY A 169 -0.55 5.55 5.85
N VAL A 170 -1.42 6.53 6.16
CA VAL A 170 -2.56 6.32 7.07
C VAL A 170 -3.55 5.32 6.49
N ALA A 171 -3.88 5.43 5.20
CA ALA A 171 -4.82 4.54 4.53
C ALA A 171 -4.34 3.08 4.55
N TRP A 172 -3.05 2.83 4.35
CA TRP A 172 -2.41 1.52 4.52
C TRP A 172 -2.61 0.95 5.92
N ILE A 173 -2.35 1.76 6.97
CA ILE A 173 -2.51 1.34 8.36
C ILE A 173 -3.98 1.04 8.69
N VAL A 174 -4.90 1.94 8.29
CA VAL A 174 -6.34 1.77 8.52
C VAL A 174 -6.86 0.53 7.81
N ALA A 175 -6.44 0.27 6.56
CA ALA A 175 -6.87 -0.90 5.82
C ALA A 175 -6.44 -2.21 6.52
N VAL A 176 -5.22 -2.30 7.04
CA VAL A 176 -4.78 -3.48 7.81
C VAL A 176 -5.51 -3.60 9.14
N LEU A 177 -5.72 -2.49 9.86
CA LEU A 177 -6.46 -2.54 11.13
C LEU A 177 -7.90 -3.01 10.91
N ALA A 178 -8.60 -2.47 9.92
CA ALA A 178 -9.96 -2.91 9.56
C ALA A 178 -10.00 -4.40 9.23
N ARG A 179 -9.01 -4.88 8.48
CA ARG A 179 -8.87 -6.30 8.12
C ARG A 179 -8.62 -7.20 9.33
N SER A 180 -7.73 -6.79 10.23
CA SER A 180 -7.38 -7.55 11.44
C SER A 180 -8.53 -7.60 12.44
N VAL A 181 -9.23 -6.48 12.66
CA VAL A 181 -10.43 -6.43 13.52
C VAL A 181 -11.53 -7.32 12.95
N ALA A 182 -11.76 -7.26 11.63
CA ALA A 182 -12.70 -8.13 10.96
C ALA A 182 -12.35 -9.63 11.11
N LEU A 183 -11.07 -9.98 11.01
CA LEU A 183 -10.62 -11.37 11.21
C LEU A 183 -10.92 -11.86 12.63
N LEU A 184 -10.62 -11.07 13.66
CA LEU A 184 -10.92 -11.40 15.06
C LEU A 184 -12.43 -11.53 15.31
N GLY A 185 -13.23 -10.66 14.67
CA GLY A 185 -14.70 -10.74 14.75
C GLY A 185 -15.29 -12.01 14.13
N ILE A 186 -14.65 -12.57 13.10
CA ILE A 186 -15.07 -13.85 12.49
C ILE A 186 -14.68 -15.03 13.40
N LEU A 187 -13.50 -15.00 14.02
CA LEU A 187 -12.98 -16.09 14.86
C LEU A 187 -13.70 -16.22 16.22
N SER A 188 -14.48 -15.22 16.62
CA SER A 188 -15.21 -15.19 17.89
C SER A 188 -16.68 -15.65 17.78
N ILE A 189 -17.11 -16.06 16.58
CA ILE A 189 -18.43 -16.63 16.29
C ILE A 189 -18.29 -18.14 16.20
#